data_AF-A0A497TEP4-F1
#
_entry.id   AF-A0A497TEP4-F1
#
_cell.length_a   1.000
_cell.length_b   1.000
_cell.length_c   1.000
_cell.angle_alpha   90.00
_cell.angle_beta   90.00
_cell.angle_gamma   90.00
#
_symmetry.space_group_name_H-M   'P 1'
#
loop_
_entity.id
_entity.type
_entity.pdbx_description
1 polymer ?
#
loop_
_entity_poly.entity_id
_entity_poly.type
_entity_poly.pdbx_seq_one_letter_code
_entity_poly.pdbx_strand_id
1 'polypeptide(L)'
;MPEVPFPRFPRSFVAGMVPFIVAGLIIFTSYPLTKVPFPHPVIFYLSLFFSVVVVTGVIGYENLVEELGFDVTQHGEKLEEVWWRYIVFSLFGFVFAYTTYKIAMSKTLGYSLIPLPIDFAIAHSLLAYPFVVSFVNWIVVALFEEIQRNAGSFIFANWLAHRFKLSKDASIVGGVFLGSVMFILLHTVAWSQTASLASYIFGIFMAMSFSLLGYSLATRLLGPISFFEFSIVPGVVAHFTWDLLVDMNLRVLPGPLAMLALTW
;
A
#
# COMPACT_ATOMS: atom_id res chain seq x y z
N MET A 1 32.54 3.21 -2.79
CA MET A 1 31.45 3.54 -1.84
C MET A 1 30.45 2.39 -1.90
N PRO A 2 29.84 1.92 -0.80
CA PRO A 2 28.79 0.91 -0.92
C PRO A 2 27.68 1.47 -1.81
N GLU A 3 27.36 0.74 -2.88
CA GLU A 3 26.22 1.06 -3.74
C GLU A 3 24.94 1.03 -2.90
N VAL A 4 24.08 2.03 -3.10
CA VAL A 4 22.77 2.07 -2.44
C VAL A 4 21.77 1.23 -3.25
N PRO A 5 20.73 0.65 -2.62
CA PRO A 5 19.78 -0.24 -3.29
C PRO A 5 19.10 0.38 -4.52
N PHE A 6 18.71 1.66 -4.45
CA PHE A 6 17.96 2.38 -5.49
C PHE A 6 18.72 3.65 -5.91
N PRO A 7 19.74 3.59 -6.78
CA PRO A 7 20.66 4.70 -7.02
C PRO A 7 20.01 6.03 -7.43
N ARG A 8 18.83 5.97 -8.06
CA ARG A 8 18.07 7.14 -8.54
C ARG A 8 17.25 7.83 -7.44
N PHE A 9 17.11 7.19 -6.29
CA PHE A 9 16.33 7.72 -5.16
C PHE A 9 17.23 8.48 -4.17
N PRO A 10 16.72 9.52 -3.49
CA PRO A 10 17.44 10.21 -2.44
C PRO A 10 17.95 9.27 -1.33
N ARG A 11 19.00 9.71 -0.62
CA ARG A 11 19.60 9.00 0.54
C ARG A 11 19.27 9.69 1.87
N SER A 12 18.11 10.37 1.93
CA SER A 12 17.73 11.25 3.04
C SER A 12 16.48 10.74 3.75
N PHE A 13 16.58 10.57 5.07
CA PHE A 13 15.43 10.22 5.91
C PHE A 13 14.29 11.24 5.76
N VAL A 14 14.62 12.54 5.75
CA VAL A 14 13.63 13.61 5.62
C VAL A 14 12.91 13.49 4.27
N ALA A 15 13.64 13.26 3.18
CA ALA A 15 13.03 13.09 1.86
C ALA A 15 12.06 11.90 1.82
N GLY A 16 12.34 10.82 2.55
CA GLY A 16 11.44 9.67 2.69
C GLY A 16 10.17 10.01 3.48
N MET A 17 10.22 10.97 4.41
CA MET A 17 9.06 11.41 5.19
C MET A 17 8.14 12.38 4.43
N VAL A 18 8.69 13.19 3.52
CA VAL A 18 7.96 14.26 2.81
C VAL A 18 6.61 13.80 2.25
N PRO A 19 6.48 12.70 1.47
CA PRO A 19 5.18 12.22 0.99
C PRO A 19 4.13 12.09 2.09
N PHE A 20 4.52 11.47 3.20
CA PHE A 20 3.62 11.19 4.32
C PHE A 20 3.30 12.47 5.10
N ILE A 21 4.27 13.38 5.26
CA ILE A 21 4.02 14.67 5.90
C ILE A 21 3.00 15.48 5.10
N VAL A 22 3.12 15.53 3.77
CA VAL A 22 2.20 16.28 2.91
C VAL A 22 0.78 15.70 2.98
N ALA A 23 0.63 14.38 2.83
CA ALA A 23 -0.66 13.72 2.97
C ALA A 23 -1.24 13.93 4.38
N GLY A 24 -0.41 13.73 5.41
CA GLY A 24 -0.77 13.90 6.81
C GLY A 24 -1.25 15.30 7.10
N LEU A 25 -0.53 16.34 6.68
CA LEU A 25 -0.94 17.73 6.88
C LEU A 25 -2.35 17.98 6.33
N ILE A 26 -2.64 17.55 5.10
CA ILE A 26 -3.96 17.70 4.49
C ILE A 26 -5.02 16.94 5.30
N ILE A 27 -4.76 15.68 5.66
CA ILE A 27 -5.69 14.82 6.42
C ILE A 27 -5.97 15.39 7.82
N PHE A 28 -4.92 15.68 8.60
CA PHE A 28 -5.00 16.13 9.98
C PHE A 28 -5.57 17.55 10.11
N THR A 29 -5.30 18.47 9.17
CA THR A 29 -5.90 19.81 9.22
C THR A 29 -7.35 19.85 8.73
N SER A 30 -7.72 18.96 7.81
CA SER A 30 -9.08 18.95 7.24
C SER A 30 -10.10 18.21 8.13
N TYR A 31 -9.64 17.25 8.93
CA TYR A 31 -10.47 16.51 9.88
C TYR A 31 -11.29 17.39 10.85
N PRO A 32 -10.68 18.32 11.62
CA PRO A 32 -11.44 19.14 12.58
C PRO A 32 -12.34 20.18 11.92
N LEU A 33 -12.06 20.57 10.67
CA LEU A 33 -12.75 21.66 9.98
C LEU A 33 -14.04 21.21 9.28
N THR A 34 -14.11 19.97 8.83
CA THR A 34 -15.22 19.52 7.99
C THR A 34 -16.46 19.08 8.77
N LYS A 35 -16.34 18.61 10.02
CA LYS A 35 -17.45 17.99 10.80
C LYS A 35 -18.18 16.84 10.07
N VAL A 36 -17.71 16.43 8.90
CA VAL A 36 -18.19 15.28 8.13
C VAL A 36 -17.48 14.03 8.65
N PRO A 37 -18.13 12.85 8.70
CA PRO A 37 -17.44 11.61 9.04
C PRO A 37 -16.21 11.43 8.15
N PHE A 38 -15.03 11.28 8.77
CA PHE A 38 -13.79 11.00 8.07
C PHE A 38 -13.61 9.47 7.97
N PRO A 39 -13.11 8.93 6.84
CA PRO A 39 -12.54 9.63 5.68
C PRO A 39 -13.59 10.30 4.78
N HIS A 40 -13.40 11.59 4.50
CA HIS A 40 -14.12 12.27 3.42
C HIS A 40 -13.38 11.95 2.11
N PRO A 41 -13.99 11.24 1.14
CA PRO A 41 -13.28 10.73 -0.04
C PRO A 41 -12.49 11.81 -0.80
N VAL A 42 -13.10 12.99 -0.99
CA VAL A 42 -12.44 14.12 -1.68
C VAL A 42 -11.15 14.59 -0.98
N ILE A 43 -11.15 14.74 0.34
CA ILE A 43 -9.96 15.18 1.09
C ILE A 43 -8.87 14.11 1.02
N PHE A 44 -9.28 12.85 1.11
CA PHE A 44 -8.38 11.72 0.99
C PHE A 44 -7.71 11.67 -0.39
N TYR A 45 -8.47 11.79 -1.48
CA TYR A 45 -7.92 11.90 -2.84
C TYR A 45 -6.99 13.08 -3.00
N LEU A 46 -7.35 14.24 -2.45
CA LEU A 46 -6.51 15.42 -2.52
C LEU A 46 -5.16 15.18 -1.84
N SER A 47 -5.18 14.55 -0.65
CA SER A 47 -3.98 14.23 0.10
C SER A 47 -3.05 13.26 -0.64
N LEU A 48 -3.61 12.21 -1.24
CA LEU A 48 -2.88 11.23 -2.03
C LEU A 48 -2.33 11.85 -3.32
N PHE A 49 -3.14 12.64 -4.02
CA PHE A 49 -2.71 13.34 -5.23
C PHE A 49 -1.52 14.26 -4.97
N PHE A 50 -1.60 15.14 -3.97
CA PHE A 50 -0.49 16.03 -3.64
C PHE A 50 0.74 15.27 -3.18
N SER A 51 0.57 14.20 -2.41
CA SER A 51 1.69 13.35 -2.01
C SER A 51 2.40 12.75 -3.23
N VAL A 52 1.65 12.16 -4.18
CA VAL A 52 2.24 11.57 -5.39
C VAL A 52 2.90 12.62 -6.27
N VAL A 53 2.32 13.82 -6.38
CA VAL A 53 2.95 14.95 -7.10
C VAL A 53 4.29 15.32 -6.46
N VAL A 54 4.35 15.42 -5.13
CA VAL A 54 5.59 15.75 -4.42
C VAL A 54 6.63 14.65 -4.57
N VAL A 55 6.24 13.38 -4.45
CA VAL A 55 7.11 12.22 -4.72
C VAL A 55 7.69 12.29 -6.13
N THR A 56 6.83 12.54 -7.11
CA THR A 56 7.23 12.69 -8.52
C THR A 56 8.19 13.86 -8.71
N GLY A 57 7.98 14.99 -8.02
CA GLY A 57 8.89 16.13 -8.05
C GLY A 57 10.25 15.88 -7.38
N VAL A 58 10.29 15.06 -6.32
CA VAL A 58 11.54 14.71 -5.61
C VAL A 58 12.40 13.73 -6.41
N ILE A 59 11.78 12.78 -7.14
CA ILE A 59 12.48 11.67 -7.80
C ILE A 59 12.63 11.90 -9.32
N GLY A 60 11.69 12.62 -9.94
CA GLY A 60 11.50 12.68 -11.39
C GLY A 60 10.57 11.56 -11.88
N TYR A 61 9.67 11.89 -12.81
CA TYR A 61 8.64 10.96 -13.29
C TYR A 61 9.21 9.69 -13.93
N GLU A 62 10.19 9.83 -14.83
CA GLU A 62 10.80 8.69 -15.52
C GLU A 62 11.45 7.70 -14.53
N ASN A 63 12.19 8.24 -13.56
CA ASN A 63 12.82 7.43 -12.50
C ASN A 63 11.77 6.75 -11.61
N LEU A 64 10.67 7.43 -11.31
CA LEU A 64 9.59 6.88 -10.51
C LEU A 64 8.90 5.70 -11.22
N VAL A 65 8.59 5.86 -12.52
CA VAL A 65 7.94 4.82 -13.33
C VAL A 65 8.83 3.58 -13.46
N GLU A 66 10.12 3.78 -13.76
CA GLU A 66 11.07 2.69 -13.96
C GLU A 66 11.35 1.93 -12.67
N GLU A 67 11.65 2.62 -11.58
CA GLU A 67 12.08 1.98 -10.33
C GLU A 67 10.91 1.39 -9.53
N LEU A 68 9.70 1.95 -9.65
CA LEU A 68 8.50 1.29 -9.14
C LEU A 68 8.08 0.07 -10.00
N GLY A 69 8.75 -0.18 -11.12
CA GLY A 69 8.49 -1.35 -11.97
C GLY A 69 7.06 -1.35 -12.49
N PHE A 70 6.60 -0.18 -12.95
CA PHE A 70 5.35 -0.05 -13.72
C PHE A 70 5.46 -0.74 -15.08
N ASP A 71 6.65 -0.72 -15.66
CA ASP A 71 6.98 -1.52 -16.84
C ASP A 71 7.49 -2.89 -16.38
N VAL A 72 6.89 -3.96 -16.93
CA VAL A 72 7.26 -5.36 -16.68
C VAL A 72 8.16 -5.92 -17.80
N THR A 73 8.82 -5.06 -18.58
CA THR A 73 9.84 -5.40 -19.58
C THR A 73 11.28 -5.35 -19.04
N GLN A 74 12.10 -6.34 -19.37
CA GLN A 74 13.53 -6.34 -19.06
C GLN A 74 14.31 -5.62 -20.15
N HIS A 75 15.58 -5.30 -19.87
CA HIS A 75 16.44 -4.67 -20.85
C HIS A 75 16.53 -5.51 -22.15
N GLY A 76 16.08 -4.92 -23.25
CA GLY A 76 16.05 -5.57 -24.57
C GLY A 76 14.74 -6.30 -24.91
N GLU A 77 13.79 -6.40 -23.99
CA GLU A 77 12.46 -6.95 -24.25
C GLU A 77 11.49 -5.87 -24.75
N LYS A 78 10.49 -6.29 -25.53
CA LYS A 78 9.36 -5.43 -25.92
C LYS A 78 8.12 -5.80 -25.14
N LEU A 79 7.30 -4.81 -24.80
CA LEU A 79 6.03 -4.99 -24.09
C LEU A 79 5.12 -6.04 -24.77
N GLU A 80 5.08 -6.06 -26.11
CA GLU A 80 4.29 -7.01 -26.91
C GLU A 80 4.66 -8.48 -26.65
N GLU A 81 5.89 -8.77 -26.20
CA GLU A 81 6.39 -10.12 -25.95
C GLU A 81 6.14 -10.57 -24.50
N VAL A 82 5.99 -9.62 -23.58
CA VAL A 82 6.00 -9.89 -22.12
C VAL A 82 4.80 -9.32 -21.37
N TRP A 83 3.83 -8.72 -22.06
CA TRP A 83 2.61 -8.17 -21.44
C TRP A 83 1.84 -9.19 -20.58
N TRP A 84 1.94 -10.49 -20.88
CA TRP A 84 1.32 -11.56 -20.10
C TRP A 84 1.81 -11.59 -18.64
N ARG A 85 2.98 -11.01 -18.34
CA ARG A 85 3.49 -10.89 -16.97
C ARG A 85 2.57 -10.05 -16.08
N TYR A 86 1.90 -9.02 -16.62
CA TYR A 86 0.88 -8.28 -15.85
C TYR A 86 -0.25 -9.19 -15.36
N ILE A 87 -0.68 -10.17 -16.17
CA ILE A 87 -1.69 -11.16 -15.75
C ILE A 87 -1.14 -11.98 -14.59
N VAL A 88 0.07 -12.52 -14.72
CA VAL A 88 0.69 -13.35 -13.67
C VAL A 88 0.85 -12.56 -12.37
N PHE A 89 1.37 -11.34 -12.43
CA PHE A 89 1.51 -10.46 -11.27
C PHE A 89 0.16 -10.12 -10.61
N SER A 90 -0.85 -9.84 -11.43
CA SER A 90 -2.20 -9.59 -10.95
C SER A 90 -2.78 -10.82 -10.25
N LEU A 91 -2.57 -12.03 -10.81
CA LEU A 91 -3.01 -13.27 -10.18
C LEU A 91 -2.29 -13.52 -8.84
N PHE A 92 -0.99 -13.25 -8.76
CA PHE A 92 -0.24 -13.34 -7.50
C PHE A 92 -0.79 -12.37 -6.45
N GLY A 93 -0.99 -11.10 -6.81
CA GLY A 93 -1.56 -10.10 -5.92
C GLY A 93 -2.97 -10.48 -5.44
N PHE A 94 -3.82 -10.92 -6.37
CA PHE A 94 -5.18 -11.38 -6.08
C PHE A 94 -5.19 -12.59 -5.13
N VAL A 95 -4.45 -13.66 -5.46
CA VAL A 95 -4.41 -14.89 -4.64
C VAL A 95 -3.87 -14.59 -3.26
N PHE A 96 -2.83 -13.76 -3.16
CA PHE A 96 -2.28 -13.34 -1.88
C PHE A 96 -3.32 -12.61 -1.03
N ALA A 97 -3.92 -11.54 -1.56
CA ALA A 97 -4.88 -10.74 -0.81
C ALA A 97 -6.13 -11.54 -0.43
N TYR A 98 -6.67 -12.34 -1.35
CA TYR A 98 -7.80 -13.22 -1.05
C TYR A 98 -7.48 -14.21 0.05
N THR A 99 -6.33 -14.88 -0.01
CA THR A 99 -5.91 -15.85 1.02
C THR A 99 -5.72 -15.17 2.37
N THR A 100 -5.02 -14.03 2.39
CA THR A 100 -4.79 -13.25 3.60
C THR A 100 -6.11 -12.74 4.19
N TYR A 101 -7.04 -12.26 3.36
CA TYR A 101 -8.38 -11.89 3.79
C TYR A 101 -9.15 -13.08 4.39
N LYS A 102 -9.12 -14.25 3.75
CA LYS A 102 -9.77 -15.46 4.28
C LYS A 102 -9.16 -15.91 5.60
N ILE A 103 -7.84 -15.81 5.76
CA ILE A 103 -7.14 -16.11 7.01
C ILE A 103 -7.56 -15.09 8.08
N ALA A 104 -7.54 -13.80 7.75
CA ALA A 104 -7.93 -12.72 8.64
C ALA A 104 -9.38 -12.87 9.16
N MET A 105 -10.26 -13.33 8.28
CA MET A 105 -11.68 -13.59 8.57
C MET A 105 -11.94 -14.98 9.17
N SER A 106 -10.92 -15.83 9.34
CA SER A 106 -11.11 -17.19 9.83
C SER A 106 -11.29 -17.23 11.35
N LYS A 107 -12.25 -18.05 11.82
CA LYS A 107 -12.51 -18.25 13.26
C LYS A 107 -11.32 -18.86 14.01
N THR A 108 -10.39 -19.50 13.29
CA THR A 108 -9.21 -20.18 13.82
C THR A 108 -8.15 -19.24 14.37
N LEU A 109 -8.11 -17.97 13.91
CA LEU A 109 -7.20 -16.94 14.45
C LEU A 109 -7.82 -16.12 15.58
N GLY A 110 -8.99 -16.53 16.07
CA GLY A 110 -9.53 -16.10 17.35
C GLY A 110 -10.13 -14.69 17.31
N TYR A 111 -11.40 -14.64 17.70
CA TYR A 111 -12.04 -13.45 18.25
C TYR A 111 -11.05 -12.64 19.10
N SER A 112 -10.83 -11.37 18.73
CA SER A 112 -10.07 -10.30 19.41
C SER A 112 -8.71 -9.85 18.84
N LEU A 113 -8.02 -10.59 17.96
CA LEU A 113 -6.64 -10.22 17.57
C LEU A 113 -6.50 -9.51 16.22
N ILE A 114 -7.43 -9.71 15.28
CA ILE A 114 -7.36 -9.07 13.96
C ILE A 114 -8.37 -7.93 13.93
N PRO A 115 -7.92 -6.68 13.89
CA PRO A 115 -8.78 -5.51 14.00
C PRO A 115 -9.34 -5.12 12.63
N LEU A 116 -9.98 -6.09 11.99
CA LEU A 116 -10.85 -5.89 10.84
C LEU A 116 -11.94 -4.81 11.03
N PRO A 117 -12.48 -4.52 12.25
CA PRO A 117 -13.44 -3.41 12.49
C PRO A 117 -13.02 -2.04 11.95
N ILE A 118 -11.73 -1.84 11.68
CA ILE A 118 -11.15 -0.54 11.36
C ILE A 118 -11.15 -0.26 9.84
N ASP A 119 -10.80 -1.24 9.00
CA ASP A 119 -10.94 -1.11 7.54
C ASP A 119 -12.43 -1.00 7.16
N PHE A 120 -13.31 -1.54 7.99
CA PHE A 120 -14.75 -1.37 7.85
C PHE A 120 -15.23 0.09 8.02
N ALA A 121 -14.55 0.95 8.79
CA ALA A 121 -14.98 2.34 8.95
C ALA A 121 -14.83 3.14 7.63
N ILE A 122 -13.74 2.89 6.89
CA ILE A 122 -13.48 3.49 5.57
C ILE A 122 -14.48 2.95 4.56
N ALA A 123 -14.65 1.63 4.50
CA ALA A 123 -15.61 1.02 3.59
C ALA A 123 -17.08 1.41 3.91
N HIS A 124 -17.43 1.65 5.18
CA HIS A 124 -18.76 2.13 5.57
C HIS A 124 -19.09 3.49 4.94
N SER A 125 -18.11 4.39 4.82
CA SER A 125 -18.29 5.67 4.13
C SER A 125 -18.58 5.50 2.63
N LEU A 126 -18.13 4.40 2.04
CA LEU A 126 -18.29 4.08 0.61
C LEU A 126 -19.63 3.39 0.31
N LEU A 127 -20.34 2.88 1.32
CA LEU A 127 -21.68 2.29 1.16
C LEU A 127 -22.71 3.29 0.65
N ALA A 128 -22.50 4.59 0.92
CA ALA A 128 -23.37 5.66 0.45
C ALA A 128 -23.27 5.92 -1.07
N TYR A 129 -22.27 5.35 -1.75
CA TYR A 129 -22.03 5.56 -3.18
C TYR A 129 -22.38 4.30 -4.00
N PRO A 130 -22.76 4.47 -5.29
CA PRO A 130 -22.95 3.36 -6.21
C PRO A 130 -21.68 2.50 -6.33
N PHE A 131 -21.84 1.18 -6.44
CA PHE A 131 -20.72 0.24 -6.51
C PHE A 131 -19.66 0.59 -7.56
N VAL A 132 -20.08 1.05 -8.75
CA VAL A 132 -19.14 1.44 -9.82
C VAL A 132 -18.23 2.59 -9.37
N VAL A 133 -18.76 3.55 -8.61
CA VAL A 133 -17.98 4.66 -8.06
C VAL A 133 -17.02 4.14 -6.99
N SER A 134 -17.49 3.29 -6.08
CA SER A 134 -16.65 2.66 -5.06
C SER A 134 -15.53 1.78 -5.66
N PHE A 135 -15.81 1.09 -6.77
CA PHE A 135 -14.84 0.27 -7.50
C PHE A 135 -13.70 1.10 -8.09
N VAL A 136 -14.03 2.17 -8.81
CA VAL A 136 -13.03 3.11 -9.33
C VAL A 136 -12.24 3.73 -8.18
N ASN A 137 -12.92 4.06 -7.09
CA ASN A 137 -12.30 4.61 -5.89
C ASN A 137 -11.23 3.68 -5.31
N TRP A 138 -11.47 2.38 -5.16
CA TRP A 138 -10.45 1.45 -4.64
C TRP A 138 -9.25 1.32 -5.56
N ILE A 139 -9.45 1.31 -6.88
CA ILE A 139 -8.31 1.25 -7.82
C ILE A 139 -7.42 2.47 -7.66
N VAL A 140 -8.01 3.67 -7.61
CA VAL A 140 -7.27 4.92 -7.46
C VAL A 140 -6.56 4.97 -6.11
N VAL A 141 -7.25 4.61 -5.03
CA VAL A 141 -6.65 4.59 -3.69
C VAL A 141 -5.47 3.62 -3.65
N ALA A 142 -5.70 2.36 -4.02
CA ALA A 142 -4.65 1.34 -4.03
C ALA A 142 -3.44 1.80 -4.85
N LEU A 143 -3.65 2.32 -6.07
CA LEU A 143 -2.55 2.80 -6.91
C LEU A 143 -1.74 3.91 -6.23
N PHE A 144 -2.41 4.96 -5.73
CA PHE A 144 -1.73 6.13 -5.20
C PHE A 144 -1.04 5.85 -3.86
N GLU A 145 -1.67 5.04 -3.00
CA GLU A 145 -1.08 4.62 -1.73
C GLU A 145 0.12 3.70 -1.93
N GLU A 146 0.06 2.78 -2.90
CA GLU A 146 1.22 1.96 -3.25
C GLU A 146 2.37 2.80 -3.81
N ILE A 147 2.10 3.80 -4.66
CA ILE A 147 3.15 4.71 -5.18
C ILE A 147 3.78 5.48 -4.03
N GLN A 148 2.97 6.11 -3.18
CA GLN A 148 3.44 6.89 -2.03
C GLN A 148 4.31 6.03 -1.11
N ARG A 149 3.80 4.86 -0.72
CA ARG A 149 4.45 3.98 0.25
C ARG A 149 5.74 3.38 -0.28
N ASN A 150 5.74 2.83 -1.50
CA ASN A 150 6.94 2.22 -2.07
C ASN A 150 8.01 3.28 -2.38
N ALA A 151 7.63 4.46 -2.87
CA ALA A 151 8.60 5.53 -3.10
C ALA A 151 9.28 5.98 -1.79
N GLY A 152 8.50 6.20 -0.72
CA GLY A 152 9.06 6.48 0.61
C GLY A 152 9.97 5.35 1.11
N SER A 153 9.56 4.09 0.90
CA SER A 153 10.31 2.91 1.31
C SER A 153 11.69 2.82 0.63
N PHE A 154 11.78 3.17 -0.65
CA PHE A 154 13.04 3.13 -1.40
C PHE A 154 14.01 4.22 -0.94
N ILE A 155 13.49 5.42 -0.63
CA ILE A 155 14.29 6.50 -0.03
C ILE A 155 14.81 6.08 1.36
N PHE A 156 13.96 5.46 2.18
CA PHE A 156 14.37 4.95 3.48
C PHE A 156 15.40 3.81 3.36
N ALA A 157 15.25 2.90 2.40
CA ALA A 157 16.23 1.84 2.14
C ALA A 157 17.60 2.43 1.78
N ASN A 158 17.63 3.43 0.90
CA ASN A 158 18.85 4.15 0.56
C ASN A 158 19.49 4.86 1.74
N TRP A 159 18.68 5.52 2.57
CA TRP A 159 19.16 6.16 3.80
C TRP A 159 19.75 5.12 4.76
N LEU A 160 19.08 3.98 4.95
CA LEU A 160 19.57 2.90 5.82
C LEU A 160 20.90 2.32 5.32
N ALA A 161 20.99 1.99 4.04
CA ALA A 161 22.21 1.51 3.40
C ALA A 161 23.36 2.53 3.55
N HIS A 162 23.07 3.82 3.33
CA HIS A 162 24.07 4.87 3.40
C HIS A 162 24.53 5.14 4.84
N ARG A 163 23.60 5.24 5.80
CA ARG A 163 23.83 5.69 7.18
C ARG A 163 24.36 4.59 8.09
N PHE A 164 23.86 3.36 7.91
CA PHE A 164 24.16 2.21 8.76
C PHE A 164 24.95 1.12 8.05
N LYS A 165 25.23 1.27 6.74
CA LYS A 165 26.03 0.32 5.95
C LYS A 165 25.45 -1.10 5.94
N LEU A 166 24.12 -1.22 6.00
CA LEU A 166 23.43 -2.50 5.93
C LEU A 166 23.58 -3.13 4.53
N SER A 167 23.39 -4.46 4.43
CA SER A 167 23.29 -5.14 3.14
C SER A 167 22.09 -4.63 2.33
N LYS A 168 22.09 -4.88 1.02
CA LYS A 168 20.99 -4.46 0.12
C LYS A 168 19.63 -4.97 0.62
N ASP A 169 19.52 -6.26 0.87
CA ASP A 169 18.27 -6.89 1.32
C ASP A 169 17.80 -6.37 2.68
N ALA A 170 18.73 -6.23 3.65
CA ALA A 170 18.40 -5.69 4.97
C ALA A 170 17.94 -4.23 4.87
N SER A 171 18.54 -3.45 3.97
CA SER A 171 18.15 -2.07 3.71
C SER A 171 16.76 -1.98 3.07
N ILE A 172 16.46 -2.85 2.09
CA ILE A 172 15.14 -2.91 1.44
C ILE A 172 14.06 -3.26 2.46
N VAL A 173 14.24 -4.34 3.22
CA VAL A 173 13.27 -4.77 4.25
C VAL A 173 13.07 -3.68 5.30
N GLY A 174 14.15 -3.06 5.78
CA GLY A 174 14.07 -1.95 6.72
C GLY A 174 13.41 -0.70 6.15
N GLY A 175 13.65 -0.40 4.87
CA GLY A 175 13.02 0.72 4.16
C GLY A 175 11.52 0.51 4.01
N VAL A 176 11.10 -0.69 3.60
CA VAL A 176 9.69 -1.10 3.53
C VAL A 176 9.03 -1.03 4.90
N PHE A 177 9.71 -1.49 5.96
CA PHE A 177 9.18 -1.37 7.32
C PHE A 177 8.92 0.09 7.71
N LEU A 178 9.89 0.99 7.50
CA LEU A 178 9.73 2.42 7.81
C LEU A 178 8.63 3.08 6.96
N GLY A 179 8.58 2.76 5.66
CA GLY A 179 7.52 3.25 4.77
C GLY A 179 6.13 2.80 5.22
N SER A 180 5.97 1.53 5.57
CA SER A 180 4.72 0.98 6.10
C SER A 180 4.31 1.58 7.44
N VAL A 181 5.26 1.84 8.35
CA VAL A 181 4.97 2.57 9.60
C VAL A 181 4.43 3.96 9.29
N MET A 182 5.11 4.74 8.46
CA MET A 182 4.66 6.10 8.13
C MET A 182 3.29 6.11 7.43
N PHE A 183 3.08 5.17 6.51
CA PHE A 183 1.81 4.97 5.82
C PHE A 183 0.66 4.67 6.80
N ILE A 184 0.85 3.71 7.70
CA ILE A 184 -0.19 3.29 8.66
C ILE A 184 -0.47 4.38 9.70
N LEU A 185 0.49 5.23 10.03
CA LEU A 185 0.26 6.40 10.88
C LEU A 185 -0.65 7.46 10.22
N LEU A 186 -0.75 7.52 8.89
CA LEU A 186 -1.72 8.41 8.21
C LEU A 186 -3.17 7.98 8.47
N HIS A 187 -3.37 6.70 8.76
CA HIS A 187 -4.69 6.14 8.97
C HIS A 187 -5.27 6.49 10.34
N THR A 188 -4.49 7.05 11.27
CA THR A 188 -4.95 7.40 12.63
C THR A 188 -6.22 8.24 12.63
N VAL A 189 -6.38 9.15 11.68
CA VAL A 189 -7.59 9.99 11.57
C VAL A 189 -8.81 9.18 11.14
N ALA A 190 -8.64 8.29 10.16
CA ALA A 190 -9.71 7.43 9.65
C ALA A 190 -10.09 6.35 10.66
N TRP A 191 -9.10 5.82 11.38
CA TRP A 191 -9.27 4.77 12.35
C TRP A 191 -9.80 5.28 13.70
N SER A 192 -9.66 6.58 13.97
CA SER A 192 -10.19 7.26 15.16
C SER A 192 -9.76 6.61 16.49
N GLN A 193 -10.55 6.79 17.56
CA GLN A 193 -10.26 6.26 18.90
C GLN A 193 -10.50 4.76 19.07
N THR A 194 -11.05 4.08 18.05
CA THR A 194 -11.36 2.64 18.12
C THR A 194 -10.15 1.76 17.78
N ALA A 195 -9.06 2.34 17.27
CA ALA A 195 -7.85 1.60 16.93
C ALA A 195 -7.00 1.25 18.14
N SER A 196 -6.71 -0.04 18.30
CA SER A 196 -5.75 -0.54 19.28
C SER A 196 -4.33 -0.58 18.71
N LEU A 197 -3.30 -0.69 19.57
CA LEU A 197 -1.91 -0.91 19.12
C LEU A 197 -1.78 -2.15 18.22
N ALA A 198 -2.53 -3.22 18.51
CA ALA A 198 -2.56 -4.42 17.67
C ALA A 198 -3.03 -4.12 16.23
N SER A 199 -3.83 -3.06 16.05
CA SER A 199 -4.32 -2.61 14.74
C SER A 199 -3.28 -1.93 13.90
N TYR A 200 -2.51 -1.04 14.53
CA TYR A 200 -1.36 -0.44 13.88
C TYR A 200 -0.33 -1.51 13.52
N ILE A 201 -0.06 -2.46 14.41
CA ILE A 201 0.87 -3.57 14.15
C ILE A 201 0.39 -4.42 12.96
N PHE A 202 -0.88 -4.84 12.97
CA PHE A 202 -1.46 -5.63 11.88
C PHE A 202 -1.42 -4.87 10.55
N GLY A 203 -1.84 -3.60 10.53
CA GLY A 203 -1.77 -2.76 9.34
C GLY A 203 -0.36 -2.60 8.81
N ILE A 204 0.64 -2.44 9.70
CA ILE A 204 2.06 -2.37 9.30
C ILE A 204 2.46 -3.66 8.60
N PHE A 205 2.15 -4.82 9.17
CA PHE A 205 2.46 -6.10 8.54
C PHE A 205 1.77 -6.28 7.19
N MET A 206 0.49 -5.92 7.08
CA MET A 206 -0.25 -5.96 5.81
C MET A 206 0.39 -5.06 4.74
N ALA A 207 0.67 -3.80 5.08
CA ALA A 207 1.30 -2.85 4.17
C ALA A 207 2.73 -3.27 3.78
N MET A 208 3.49 -3.84 4.73
CA MET A 208 4.79 -4.45 4.42
C MET A 208 4.63 -5.61 3.46
N SER A 209 3.69 -6.52 3.69
CA SER A 209 3.47 -7.67 2.82
C SER A 209 3.10 -7.24 1.41
N PHE A 210 2.19 -6.29 1.23
CA PHE A 210 1.85 -5.76 -0.10
C PHE A 210 3.05 -5.15 -0.82
N SER A 211 3.91 -4.41 -0.11
CA SER A 211 5.14 -3.86 -0.69
C SER A 211 6.14 -4.96 -1.04
N LEU A 212 6.31 -5.96 -0.16
CA LEU A 212 7.25 -7.06 -0.37
C LEU A 212 6.80 -8.02 -1.49
N LEU A 213 5.50 -8.08 -1.81
CA LEU A 213 5.01 -8.82 -2.98
C LEU A 213 5.63 -8.33 -4.29
N GLY A 214 6.04 -7.07 -4.36
CA GLY A 214 6.72 -6.55 -5.54
C GLY A 214 8.06 -7.23 -5.83
N TYR A 215 8.64 -7.93 -4.84
CA TYR A 215 9.85 -8.73 -4.97
C TYR A 215 9.58 -10.22 -5.22
N SER A 216 8.31 -10.64 -5.25
CA SER A 216 7.94 -12.08 -5.25
C SER A 216 8.48 -12.87 -6.45
N LEU A 217 8.73 -12.21 -7.59
CA LEU A 217 9.34 -12.83 -8.78
C LEU A 217 10.71 -12.20 -9.14
N ALA A 218 11.33 -11.48 -8.20
CA ALA A 218 12.66 -10.87 -8.35
C ALA A 218 13.77 -11.92 -8.20
N THR A 219 13.76 -12.96 -9.03
CA THR A 219 14.83 -13.96 -9.09
C THR A 219 15.02 -14.49 -10.51
N ARG A 220 16.28 -14.51 -10.96
CA ARG A 220 16.67 -15.08 -12.27
C ARG A 220 16.36 -16.57 -12.39
N LEU A 221 16.12 -17.26 -11.26
CA LEU A 221 15.80 -18.70 -11.23
C LEU A 221 14.39 -19.03 -11.75
N LEU A 222 13.51 -18.03 -11.88
CA LEU A 222 12.16 -18.20 -12.44
C LEU A 222 12.09 -18.07 -13.97
N GLY A 223 13.25 -17.96 -14.64
CA GLY A 223 13.35 -17.99 -16.10
C GLY A 223 12.51 -16.88 -16.76
N PRO A 224 11.61 -17.20 -17.72
CA PRO A 224 10.84 -16.19 -18.47
C PRO A 224 9.91 -15.32 -17.63
N ILE A 225 9.60 -15.77 -16.41
CA ILE A 225 8.71 -15.11 -15.44
C ILE A 225 9.50 -14.15 -14.52
N SER A 226 10.84 -14.23 -14.54
CA SER A 226 11.68 -13.32 -13.76
C SER A 226 11.56 -11.88 -14.25
N PHE A 227 11.75 -10.92 -13.34
CA PHE A 227 11.67 -9.50 -13.66
C PHE A 227 12.75 -8.66 -12.96
N PHE A 228 12.73 -7.33 -13.17
CA PHE A 228 13.48 -6.34 -12.38
C PHE A 228 13.39 -6.63 -10.89
N GLU A 229 14.29 -6.01 -10.14
CA GLU A 229 14.40 -6.18 -8.69
C GLU A 229 13.08 -5.87 -7.94
N PHE A 230 12.12 -5.15 -8.54
CA PHE A 230 10.81 -4.84 -7.99
C PHE A 230 9.73 -4.61 -9.07
N SER A 231 8.46 -4.91 -8.77
CA SER A 231 7.28 -4.40 -9.50
C SER A 231 6.15 -4.02 -8.55
N ILE A 232 5.53 -2.86 -8.78
CA ILE A 232 4.40 -2.37 -7.97
C ILE A 232 3.08 -3.11 -8.24
N VAL A 233 2.96 -3.81 -9.38
CA VAL A 233 1.69 -4.40 -9.85
C VAL A 233 1.07 -5.40 -8.87
N PRO A 234 1.81 -6.40 -8.33
CA PRO A 234 1.24 -7.33 -7.35
C PRO A 234 0.74 -6.62 -6.08
N GLY A 235 1.45 -5.59 -5.62
CA GLY A 235 1.08 -4.80 -4.45
C GLY A 235 -0.23 -4.02 -4.67
N VAL A 236 -0.36 -3.34 -5.82
CA VAL A 236 -1.60 -2.61 -6.20
C VAL A 236 -2.78 -3.55 -6.29
N VAL A 237 -2.62 -4.70 -6.95
CA VAL A 237 -3.72 -5.66 -7.10
C VAL A 237 -4.08 -6.30 -5.76
N ALA A 238 -3.10 -6.61 -4.91
CA ALA A 238 -3.35 -7.13 -3.58
C ALA A 238 -4.12 -6.12 -2.70
N HIS A 239 -3.68 -4.87 -2.68
CA HIS A 239 -4.33 -3.79 -1.95
C HIS A 239 -5.75 -3.56 -2.44
N PHE A 240 -5.95 -3.39 -3.75
CA PHE A 240 -7.27 -3.26 -4.35
C PHE A 240 -8.20 -4.43 -3.99
N THR A 241 -7.69 -5.66 -4.07
CA THR A 241 -8.46 -6.88 -3.76
C THR A 241 -8.85 -6.91 -2.28
N TRP A 242 -7.97 -6.50 -1.38
CA TRP A 242 -8.27 -6.40 0.05
C TRP A 242 -9.42 -5.42 0.30
N ASP A 243 -9.32 -4.19 -0.22
CA ASP A 243 -10.33 -3.15 -0.07
C ASP A 243 -11.69 -3.58 -0.61
N LEU A 244 -11.68 -4.19 -1.81
CA LEU A 244 -12.87 -4.74 -2.44
C LEU A 244 -13.53 -5.81 -1.56
N LEU A 245 -12.75 -6.76 -1.01
CA LEU A 245 -13.30 -7.85 -0.19
C LEU A 245 -13.88 -7.33 1.13
N VAL A 246 -13.23 -6.35 1.77
CA VAL A 246 -13.72 -5.70 2.98
C VAL A 246 -15.04 -4.97 2.69
N ASP A 247 -15.12 -4.18 1.61
CA ASP A 247 -16.34 -3.45 1.27
C ASP A 247 -17.49 -4.38 0.84
N MET A 248 -17.21 -5.42 0.05
CA MET A 248 -18.23 -6.41 -0.33
C MET A 248 -18.82 -7.10 0.89
N ASN A 249 -18.01 -7.39 1.90
CA ASN A 249 -18.51 -7.97 3.13
C ASN A 249 -19.47 -7.01 3.87
N LEU A 250 -19.18 -5.70 3.89
CA LEU A 250 -20.12 -4.71 4.45
C LEU A 250 -21.38 -4.52 3.62
N ARG A 251 -21.30 -4.59 2.29
CA ARG A 251 -22.49 -4.47 1.44
C ARG A 251 -23.44 -5.63 1.64
N VAL A 252 -22.92 -6.83 1.89
CA VAL A 252 -23.73 -8.03 2.19
C VAL A 252 -24.28 -8.00 3.62
N LEU A 253 -23.53 -7.46 4.59
CA LEU A 253 -23.93 -7.34 5.99
C LEU A 253 -23.66 -5.92 6.54
N PRO A 254 -24.51 -4.92 6.29
CA PRO A 254 -24.22 -3.56 6.70
C PRO A 254 -24.30 -3.34 8.22
N GLY A 255 -23.41 -2.50 8.74
CA GLY A 255 -23.51 -1.93 10.09
C GLY A 255 -23.21 -2.91 11.24
N PRO A 256 -23.93 -2.81 12.37
CA PRO A 256 -23.68 -3.64 13.55
C PRO A 256 -23.80 -5.14 13.30
N LEU A 257 -24.50 -5.57 12.25
CA LEU A 257 -24.65 -6.98 11.87
C LEU A 257 -23.38 -7.57 11.27
N ALA A 258 -22.58 -6.82 10.51
CA ALA A 258 -21.24 -7.26 10.12
C ALA A 258 -20.35 -7.41 11.35
N MET A 259 -20.35 -6.42 12.24
CA MET A 259 -19.57 -6.46 13.48
C MET A 259 -20.00 -7.63 14.38
N LEU A 260 -21.30 -7.90 14.49
CA LEU A 260 -21.82 -9.03 15.24
C LEU A 260 -21.44 -10.35 14.56
N ALA A 261 -21.61 -10.50 13.25
CA ALA A 261 -21.22 -11.71 12.51
C ALA A 261 -19.71 -12.01 12.60
N LEU A 262 -18.88 -11.00 12.85
CA LEU A 262 -17.44 -11.13 13.14
C LEU A 262 -17.13 -11.50 14.60
N THR A 263 -18.12 -11.42 15.49
CA THR A 263 -18.03 -11.77 16.93
C THR A 263 -18.70 -13.10 17.32
N TRP A 264 -19.37 -13.80 16.37
CA TRP A 264 -20.05 -15.10 16.55
C TRP A 264 -19.49 -16.22 15.67
#